data_AF-X1IPT1-F1
#
_entry.id   AF-X1IPT1-F1
#
_cell.length_a   1.000
_cell.length_b   1.000
_cell.length_c   1.000
_cell.angle_alpha   90.00
_cell.angle_beta   90.00
_cell.angle_gamma   90.00
#
_symmetry.space_group_name_H-M   'P 1'
#
loop_
_entity.id
_entity.type
_entity.pdbx_description
1 polymer ?
#
loop_
_entity_poly.entity_id
_entity_poly.type
_entity_poly.pdbx_seq_one_letter_code
_entity_poly.pdbx_strand_id
1 'polypeptide(L)'
;RAIIPEFGSTFMLPFLVGFQKAKEICYFGDKITAQKALELGLINKVLPNEELIPYAREQALRLIPPKGPYLSIKLMKKTLHAYFIDIFDKTLDLENKGLKKVFRTKDFNESMNSLKEKRDPVFIGR
;
A
#
# COMPACT_ATOMS: atom_id res chain seq x y z
N ARG A 1 -12.63 6.68 -5.60
CA ARG A 1 -13.37 5.69 -6.43
C ARG A 1 -14.18 4.84 -5.47
N ALA A 2 -15.42 4.48 -5.80
CA ALA A 2 -16.22 3.57 -4.98
C ALA A 2 -15.70 2.13 -5.17
N ILE A 3 -14.57 1.82 -4.54
CA ILE A 3 -13.96 0.49 -4.42
C ILE A 3 -13.37 0.36 -3.02
N ILE A 4 -13.11 -0.87 -2.59
CA ILE A 4 -12.32 -1.10 -1.37
C ILE A 4 -10.82 -1.15 -1.72
N PRO A 5 -9.91 -0.92 -0.75
CA PRO A 5 -8.49 -1.18 -0.94
C PRO A 5 -8.24 -2.65 -1.32
N GLU A 6 -7.22 -2.86 -2.15
CA GLU A 6 -6.89 -4.15 -2.76
C GLU A 6 -5.38 -4.45 -2.66
N PHE A 7 -4.95 -5.59 -3.20
CA PHE A 7 -3.55 -6.07 -3.19
C PHE A 7 -2.93 -6.23 -1.80
N GLY A 8 -3.74 -6.59 -0.80
CA GLY A 8 -3.32 -6.84 0.58
C GLY A 8 -3.12 -5.56 1.40
N SER A 9 -3.49 -4.40 0.86
CA SER A 9 -3.37 -3.11 1.55
C SER A 9 -4.24 -3.04 2.81
N THR A 10 -5.36 -3.77 2.87
CA THR A 10 -6.20 -3.84 4.08
C THR A 10 -5.55 -4.56 5.25
N PHE A 11 -4.48 -5.34 5.01
CA PHE A 11 -3.61 -5.91 6.04
C PHE A 11 -2.34 -5.08 6.24
N MET A 12 -1.63 -4.76 5.15
CA MET A 12 -0.32 -4.10 5.24
C MET A 12 -0.39 -2.71 5.83
N LEU A 13 -1.36 -1.89 5.43
CA LEU A 13 -1.43 -0.51 5.88
C LEU A 13 -1.66 -0.41 7.40
N PRO A 14 -2.67 -1.07 8.00
CA PRO A 14 -2.82 -1.05 9.46
C PRO A 14 -1.66 -1.72 10.20
N PHE A 15 -0.98 -2.69 9.58
CA PHE A 15 0.25 -3.26 10.15
C PHE A 15 1.40 -2.24 10.24
N LEU A 16 1.50 -1.33 9.26
CA LEU A 16 2.55 -0.31 9.22
C LEU A 16 2.22 0.92 10.07
N VAL A 17 0.98 1.45 9.98
CA VAL A 17 0.63 2.77 10.54
C VAL A 17 -0.40 2.71 11.67
N GLY A 18 -0.85 1.52 12.05
CA GLY A 18 -1.94 1.31 13.00
C GLY A 18 -3.33 1.53 12.39
N PHE A 19 -4.35 0.93 13.02
CA PHE A 19 -5.72 0.93 12.50
C PHE A 19 -6.34 2.32 12.36
N GLN A 20 -6.03 3.24 13.27
CA GLN A 20 -6.64 4.58 13.28
C GLN A 20 -6.23 5.36 12.03
N LYS A 21 -4.93 5.42 11.75
CA LYS A 21 -4.39 6.12 10.57
C LYS A 21 -4.67 5.37 9.27
N ALA A 22 -4.66 4.04 9.29
CA ALA A 22 -5.03 3.26 8.10
C ALA A 22 -6.47 3.55 7.66
N LYS A 23 -7.42 3.63 8.58
CA LYS A 23 -8.82 3.99 8.28
C LYS A 23 -8.93 5.39 7.70
N GLU A 24 -8.28 6.38 8.31
CA GLU A 24 -8.25 7.76 7.81
C GLU A 24 -7.75 7.81 6.35
N ILE A 25 -6.62 7.14 6.06
CA ILE A 25 -6.05 7.08 4.71
C ILE A 25 -7.01 6.40 3.73
N CYS A 26 -7.59 5.25 4.10
CA CYS A 26 -8.47 4.49 3.21
C CYS A 26 -9.83 5.16 2.98
N TYR A 27 -10.38 5.88 3.96
CA TYR A 27 -11.71 6.47 3.86
C TYR A 27 -11.71 7.77 3.07
N PHE A 28 -10.71 8.62 3.29
CA PHE A 28 -10.67 9.95 2.68
C PHE A 28 -9.82 9.98 1.40
N GLY A 29 -8.82 9.10 1.28
CA GLY A 29 -8.01 9.00 0.07
C GLY A 29 -7.17 10.25 -0.21
N ASP A 30 -6.88 11.05 0.81
CA ASP A 30 -6.08 12.27 0.69
C ASP A 30 -4.64 11.96 0.25
N LYS A 31 -4.05 12.90 -0.49
CA LYS A 31 -2.65 12.80 -0.91
C LYS A 31 -1.73 12.96 0.30
N ILE A 32 -0.79 12.03 0.45
CA ILE A 32 0.21 12.05 1.52
C ILE A 32 1.52 12.62 0.95
N THR A 33 2.09 13.61 1.64
CA THR A 33 3.41 14.15 1.29
C THR A 33 4.53 13.17 1.67
N ALA A 34 5.70 13.27 1.04
CA ALA A 34 6.85 12.42 1.38
C ALA A 34 7.21 12.54 2.87
N GLN A 35 7.19 13.76 3.41
CA GLN A 35 7.48 13.99 4.83
C GLN A 35 6.45 13.31 5.74
N LYS A 36 5.16 13.39 5.39
CA LYS A 36 4.12 12.73 6.18
C LYS A 36 4.23 11.21 6.11
N ALA A 37 4.59 10.66 4.95
CA ALA A 37 4.83 9.23 4.79
C ALA A 37 5.99 8.75 5.67
N LEU A 38 7.04 9.56 5.82
CA LEU A 38 8.16 9.27 6.74
C LEU A 38 7.70 9.28 8.20
N GLU A 39 6.95 10.29 8.63
CA GLU A 39 6.39 10.37 9.99
C GLU A 39 5.50 9.18 10.34
N LEU A 40 4.74 8.68 9.35
CA LEU A 40 3.87 7.52 9.50
C LEU A 40 4.64 6.19 9.46
N GLY A 41 5.93 6.19 9.13
CA GLY A 41 6.72 4.96 8.96
C GLY A 41 6.41 4.19 7.68
N LEU A 42 5.77 4.81 6.69
CA LEU A 42 5.50 4.20 5.37
C LEU A 42 6.76 4.14 4.49
N ILE A 43 7.71 5.04 4.72
CA ILE A 43 9.00 5.10 4.02
C ILE A 43 10.13 5.33 5.03
N ASN A 44 11.35 4.93 4.66
CA ASN A 44 12.50 5.01 5.56
C ASN A 44 13.26 6.34 5.49
N LYS A 45 13.16 7.09 4.39
CA LYS A 45 13.89 8.35 4.19
C LYS A 45 13.26 9.22 3.10
N VAL A 46 13.37 10.54 3.24
CA VAL A 46 13.07 11.54 2.21
C VAL A 46 14.39 12.19 1.78
N LEU A 47 14.58 12.35 0.47
CA LEU A 47 15.81 12.87 -0.13
C LEU A 47 15.46 13.82 -1.29
N PRO A 48 16.40 14.73 -1.67
CA PRO A 48 16.34 15.39 -2.97
C PRO A 48 16.24 14.37 -4.11
N ASN A 49 15.55 14.74 -5.19
CA ASN A 49 15.23 13.82 -6.28
C ASN A 49 16.50 13.25 -6.94
N GLU A 50 17.51 14.10 -7.11
CA GLU A 50 18.82 13.81 -7.66
C GLU A 50 19.64 12.83 -6.80
N GLU A 51 19.38 12.76 -5.50
CA GLU A 51 20.10 11.87 -4.57
C GLU A 51 19.41 10.53 -4.36
N LEU A 52 18.12 10.41 -4.71
CA LEU A 52 17.30 9.23 -4.39
C LEU A 52 17.91 7.92 -4.95
N ILE A 53 18.22 7.91 -6.25
CA ILE A 53 18.76 6.72 -6.92
C ILE A 53 20.19 6.40 -6.48
N PRO A 54 21.13 7.36 -6.42
CA PRO A 54 22.46 7.13 -5.84
C PRO A 54 22.40 6.52 -4.43
N TYR A 55 21.61 7.12 -3.52
CA TYR A 55 21.46 6.64 -2.15
C TYR A 55 20.87 5.23 -2.10
N ALA A 56 19.78 4.96 -2.83
CA ALA A 56 19.15 3.64 -2.85
C ALA A 56 20.11 2.54 -3.35
N ARG A 57 20.91 2.84 -4.39
CA ARG A 57 21.94 1.94 -4.89
C ARG A 57 23.02 1.68 -3.84
N GLU A 58 23.49 2.72 -3.16
CA GLU A 58 24.46 2.58 -2.09
C GLU A 58 23.93 1.67 -0.97
N GLN A 59 22.68 1.86 -0.53
CA GLN A 59 22.06 1.00 0.47
C GLN A 59 21.94 -0.45 -0.02
N ALA A 60 21.55 -0.68 -1.28
CA ALA A 60 21.47 -2.01 -1.86
C ALA A 60 22.85 -2.70 -1.91
N LEU A 61 23.92 -1.96 -2.25
CA LEU A 61 25.28 -2.48 -2.28
C LEU A 61 25.75 -2.93 -0.89
N ARG A 62 25.28 -2.29 0.20
CA ARG A 62 25.57 -2.71 1.58
C ARG A 62 24.96 -4.08 1.95
N LEU A 63 23.99 -4.57 1.19
CA LEU A 63 23.30 -5.84 1.45
C LEU A 63 23.92 -7.05 0.73
N ILE A 64 24.87 -6.82 -0.20
CA ILE A 64 25.42 -7.85 -1.08
C ILE A 64 26.95 -7.95 -1.00
N PRO A 65 27.58 -9.07 -1.44
CA PRO A 65 29.03 -9.20 -1.41
C PRO A 65 29.68 -8.20 -2.39
N PRO A 66 30.88 -7.70 -2.10
CA PRO A 66 31.72 -8.02 -0.93
C PRO A 66 31.35 -7.25 0.36
N LYS A 67 30.43 -6.27 0.30
CA LYS A 67 30.14 -5.36 1.43
C LYS A 67 29.22 -5.94 2.51
N GLY A 68 28.32 -6.85 2.12
CA GLY A 68 27.23 -7.35 2.97
C GLY A 68 27.13 -8.88 3.02
N PRO A 69 26.69 -9.45 4.15
CA PRO A 69 26.49 -10.89 4.32
C PRO A 69 25.19 -11.35 3.65
N TYR A 70 25.17 -11.39 2.32
CA TYR A 70 23.97 -11.65 1.51
C TYR A 70 23.16 -12.87 1.94
N LEU A 71 23.82 -14.00 2.23
CA LEU A 71 23.13 -15.23 2.62
C LEU A 71 22.32 -15.03 3.91
N SER A 72 22.92 -14.40 4.92
CA SER A 72 22.25 -14.10 6.20
C SER A 72 21.07 -13.15 6.00
N ILE A 73 21.25 -12.09 5.22
CA ILE A 73 20.19 -11.11 4.93
C ILE A 73 19.03 -11.77 4.17
N LYS A 74 19.32 -12.64 3.19
CA LYS A 74 18.31 -13.39 2.44
C LYS A 74 17.47 -14.27 3.36
N LEU A 75 18.11 -15.05 4.24
CA LEU A 75 17.42 -15.93 5.18
C LEU A 75 16.61 -15.14 6.22
N MET A 76 17.16 -14.04 6.71
CA MET A 76 16.47 -13.15 7.65
C MET A 76 15.20 -12.55 7.01
N LYS A 77 15.30 -11.99 5.79
CA LYS A 77 14.13 -11.46 5.07
C LYS A 77 13.06 -12.52 4.84
N LYS A 78 13.47 -13.73 4.43
CA LYS A 78 12.53 -14.85 4.25
C LYS A 78 11.80 -15.17 5.55
N THR A 79 12.53 -15.25 6.66
CA THR A 79 11.97 -15.59 7.98
C THR A 79 11.03 -14.50 8.48
N LEU A 80 11.40 -13.23 8.36
CA LEU A 80 10.55 -12.09 8.73
C LEU A 80 9.20 -12.11 8.01
N HIS A 81 9.18 -12.50 6.73
CA HIS A 81 7.97 -12.49 5.92
C HIS A 81 7.16 -13.79 6.01
N ALA A 82 7.77 -14.91 6.39
CA ALA A 82 7.13 -16.23 6.39
C ALA A 82 5.86 -16.27 7.26
N TYR A 83 5.86 -15.59 8.41
CA TYR A 83 4.75 -15.57 9.36
C TYR A 83 3.47 -14.92 8.82
N PHE A 84 3.56 -14.13 7.75
CA PHE A 84 2.43 -13.36 7.23
C PHE A 84 1.83 -13.95 5.96
N ILE A 85 2.41 -15.02 5.38
CA ILE A 85 1.96 -15.56 4.09
C ILE A 85 0.49 -15.99 4.16
N ASP A 86 0.11 -16.79 5.15
CA ASP A 86 -1.27 -17.29 5.29
C ASP A 86 -2.27 -16.16 5.61
N ILE A 87 -1.84 -15.13 6.35
CA ILE A 87 -2.67 -13.97 6.65
C ILE A 87 -2.89 -13.15 5.38
N PHE A 88 -1.83 -12.97 4.58
CA PHE A 88 -1.89 -12.23 3.33
C PHE A 88 -2.79 -12.92 2.31
N ASP A 89 -2.68 -14.24 2.16
CA ASP A 89 -3.54 -15.04 1.27
C ASP A 89 -5.04 -14.89 1.63
N LYS A 90 -5.38 -15.05 2.91
CA LYS A 90 -6.75 -14.81 3.41
C LYS A 90 -7.22 -13.37 3.20
N THR A 91 -6.31 -12.40 3.34
CA THR A 91 -6.63 -10.98 3.12
C THR A 91 -7.02 -10.75 1.67
N LEU A 92 -6.26 -11.28 0.71
CA LEU A 92 -6.57 -11.17 -0.72
C LEU A 92 -7.94 -11.80 -1.04
N ASP A 93 -8.27 -12.95 -0.43
CA ASP A 93 -9.59 -13.56 -0.59
C ASP A 93 -10.74 -12.68 -0.08
N LEU A 94 -10.56 -12.01 1.07
CA LEU A 94 -11.54 -11.09 1.63
C LEU A 94 -11.71 -9.84 0.76
N GLU A 95 -10.60 -9.24 0.32
CA GLU A 95 -10.60 -8.10 -0.60
C GLU A 95 -11.29 -8.48 -1.93
N ASN A 96 -10.99 -9.65 -2.50
CA ASN A 96 -11.63 -10.14 -3.72
C ASN A 96 -13.15 -10.30 -3.57
N LYS A 97 -13.63 -10.80 -2.42
CA LYS A 97 -15.07 -10.88 -2.13
C LYS A 97 -15.71 -9.49 -2.06
N GLY A 98 -15.04 -8.54 -1.39
CA GLY A 98 -15.51 -7.16 -1.30
C GLY A 98 -15.55 -6.45 -2.65
N LEU A 99 -14.49 -6.54 -3.45
CA LEU A 99 -14.43 -6.00 -4.81
C LEU A 99 -15.54 -6.55 -5.71
N LYS A 100 -15.74 -7.89 -5.71
CA LYS A 100 -16.84 -8.52 -6.47
C LYS A 100 -18.21 -7.96 -6.12
N LYS A 101 -18.43 -7.58 -4.85
CA LYS A 101 -19.67 -6.94 -4.42
C LYS A 101 -19.75 -5.50 -4.93
N VAL A 102 -18.68 -4.71 -4.73
CA VAL A 102 -18.67 -3.29 -5.11
C VAL A 102 -18.76 -3.09 -6.62
N PHE A 103 -18.12 -3.92 -7.44
CA PHE A 103 -18.21 -3.84 -8.91
C PHE A 103 -19.63 -4.03 -9.47
N ARG A 104 -20.57 -4.57 -8.68
CA ARG A 104 -21.97 -4.75 -9.07
C ARG A 104 -22.87 -3.58 -8.64
N THR A 105 -22.32 -2.58 -7.94
CA THR A 105 -23.09 -1.45 -7.39
C THR A 105 -23.28 -0.34 -8.42
N LYS A 106 -24.30 0.50 -8.20
CA LYS A 106 -24.51 1.70 -9.01
C LYS A 106 -23.42 2.73 -8.72
N ASP A 107 -22.93 2.80 -7.48
CA ASP A 107 -21.85 3.70 -7.06
C ASP A 107 -20.52 3.43 -7.78
N PHE A 108 -20.21 2.17 -8.08
CA PHE A 108 -19.04 1.84 -8.89
C PHE A 108 -19.19 2.35 -10.33
N ASN A 109 -20.33 2.08 -10.96
CA ASN A 109 -20.61 2.57 -12.32
C ASN A 109 -20.57 4.10 -12.38
N GLU A 110 -21.17 4.76 -11.39
CA GLU A 110 -21.13 6.21 -11.25
C GLU A 110 -19.70 6.74 -11.09
N SER A 111 -18.87 6.10 -10.26
CA SER A 111 -17.46 6.46 -10.13
C SER A 111 -16.69 6.40 -11.45
N MET A 112 -17.01 5.41 -12.30
CA MET A 112 -16.36 5.25 -13.60
C MET A 112 -16.87 6.26 -14.62
N ASN A 113 -18.17 6.57 -14.60
CA ASN A 113 -18.78 7.56 -15.49
C ASN A 113 -18.34 8.98 -15.14
N SER A 114 -18.40 9.36 -13.86
CA SER A 114 -17.99 10.69 -13.39
C SER A 114 -16.53 10.99 -13.72
N LEU A 115 -15.65 9.98 -13.66
CA LEU A 115 -14.25 10.10 -14.05
C LEU A 115 -14.07 10.37 -15.55
N LYS A 116 -14.85 9.70 -16.41
CA LYS A 116 -14.83 9.94 -17.86
C LYS A 116 -15.40 11.32 -18.21
N GLU A 117 -16.45 11.72 -17.50
CA GLU A 117 -17.16 12.99 -17.69
C GLU A 117 -16.46 14.17 -16.98
N LYS A 118 -15.39 13.92 -16.20
CA LYS A 118 -14.65 14.92 -15.42
C LYS A 118 -15.53 15.76 -14.48
N ARG A 119 -16.49 15.10 -13.84
CA ARG A 119 -17.39 15.70 -12.84
C ARG A 119 -17.31 14.96 -11.50
N ASP A 120 -17.86 15.57 -10.47
CA ASP A 120 -17.98 14.92 -9.17
C ASP A 120 -19.04 13.79 -9.20
N PRO A 121 -18.78 12.65 -8.55
CA PRO A 121 -19.72 11.55 -8.47
C PRO A 121 -20.83 11.80 -7.43
N VAL A 122 -22.02 11.24 -7.68
CA VAL A 122 -23.14 11.24 -6.71
C VAL A 122 -23.43 9.81 -6.26
N PHE A 123 -23.04 9.49 -5.03
CA PHE A 123 -23.22 8.14 -4.47
C PHE A 123 -24.57 7.97 -3.77
N ILE A 124 -25.16 6.78 -3.91
CA ILE A 124 -26.48 6.42 -3.37
C ILE A 124 -26.45 5.18 -2.45
N GLY A 125 -25.27 4.62 -2.18
CA GLY A 125 -25.05 3.55 -1.22
C GLY A 125 -25.50 2.16 -1.68
N ARG A 126 -25.64 1.94 -2.99
CA ARG A 126 -26.10 0.66 -3.57
C ARG A 126 -25.56 0.42 -4.97
#